data_AF-A0A1M6QY92-F1
#
_entry.id   AF-A0A1M6QY92-F1
#
_cell.length_a   1.000
_cell.length_b   1.000
_cell.length_c   1.000
_cell.angle_alpha   90.00
_cell.angle_beta   90.00
_cell.angle_gamma   90.00
#
_symmetry.space_group_name_H-M   'P 1'
#
loop_
_entity.id
_entity.type
_entity.pdbx_description
1 polymer ?
#
loop_
_entity_poly.entity_id
_entity_poly.type
_entity_poly.pdbx_seq_one_letter_code
_entity_poly.pdbx_strand_id
1 'polypeptide(L)'
;MKSIKPGRGPSGMSFIGSVVAVVFGIFWTIVAFGITAKSPFGVVGMGSIFPLFGIVFIVMGVIQAAYHYKNATGKDRFSEFDIVDSSEEEDPSDKWIKRKPEANGEKEDQEYLNTEKNYCPYCGASLDNSYSFCPKCGKAIK
;
A
#
# COMPACT_ATOMS: atom_id res chain seq x y z
N MET A 1 6.47 -13.49 0.22
CA MET A 1 6.18 -12.11 0.72
C MET A 1 7.21 -11.04 0.29
N LYS A 2 6.80 -10.11 -0.60
CA LYS A 2 7.49 -8.82 -0.79
C LYS A 2 6.72 -7.73 -0.03
N SER A 3 7.32 -6.55 0.20
CA SER A 3 6.73 -5.53 1.06
C SER A 3 6.99 -4.12 0.49
N ILE A 4 5.98 -3.25 0.42
CA ILE A 4 6.13 -1.87 -0.07
C ILE A 4 6.43 -0.95 1.11
N LYS A 5 7.52 -0.18 1.06
CA LYS A 5 7.89 0.75 2.13
C LYS A 5 7.30 2.15 1.89
N PRO A 6 6.82 2.84 2.94
CA PRO A 6 6.30 4.20 2.82
C PRO A 6 7.40 5.21 2.45
N GLY A 7 7.03 6.26 1.72
CA GLY A 7 7.96 7.32 1.31
C GLY A 7 8.54 8.09 2.49
N ARG A 8 9.80 8.52 2.40
CA ARG A 8 10.48 9.30 3.46
C ARG A 8 9.86 10.68 3.67
N GLY A 9 9.47 11.36 2.58
CA GLY A 9 8.81 12.67 2.63
C GLY A 9 7.47 12.63 3.38
N PRO A 10 6.51 11.77 2.97
CA PRO A 10 5.26 11.57 3.70
C PRO A 10 5.48 11.16 5.16
N SER A 11 6.38 10.21 5.43
CA SER A 11 6.71 9.81 6.80
C SER A 11 7.28 10.97 7.64
N GLY A 12 8.13 11.81 7.05
CA GLY A 12 8.69 12.99 7.72
C GLY A 12 7.62 14.05 8.03
N MET A 13 6.68 14.29 7.11
CA MET A 13 5.55 15.18 7.34
C MET A 13 4.66 14.68 8.49
N SER A 14 4.34 13.39 8.50
CA SER A 14 3.55 12.77 9.58
C SER A 14 4.28 12.81 10.92
N PHE A 15 5.61 12.64 10.92
CA PHE A 15 6.41 12.83 12.13
C PHE A 15 6.28 14.26 12.67
N ILE A 16 6.47 15.28 11.84
CA ILE A 16 6.33 16.69 12.25
C ILE A 16 4.91 16.94 12.79
N GLY A 17 3.89 16.45 12.08
CA GLY A 17 2.49 16.55 12.51
C GLY A 17 2.25 15.92 13.88
N SER A 18 2.84 14.75 14.15
CA SER A 18 2.72 14.08 15.44
C SER A 18 3.40 14.85 16.58
N VAL A 19 4.56 15.49 16.33
CA VAL A 19 5.21 16.38 17.32
C VAL A 19 4.34 17.59 17.63
N VAL A 20 3.74 18.21 16.61
CA VAL A 20 2.79 19.32 16.80
C VAL A 20 1.57 18.87 17.61
N ALA A 21 1.05 17.66 17.36
CA ALA A 21 -0.06 17.10 18.12
C ALA A 21 0.29 16.89 19.61
N VAL A 22 1.52 16.48 19.94
CA VAL A 22 1.99 16.38 21.33
C VAL A 22 2.03 17.75 22.00
N VAL A 23 2.61 18.76 21.34
CA VAL A 23 2.67 20.14 21.86
C VAL A 23 1.27 20.69 22.09
N PHE A 24 0.36 20.47 21.13
CA PHE A 24 -1.04 20.84 21.26
C PHE A 24 -1.73 20.11 22.41
N GLY A 25 -1.49 18.80 22.58
CA GLY A 25 -2.04 18.01 23.67
C GLY A 25 -1.60 18.53 25.05
N ILE A 26 -0.32 18.89 25.21
CA ILE A 26 0.21 19.51 26.44
C ILE A 26 -0.50 20.84 26.71
N PHE A 27 -0.56 21.71 25.70
CA PHE A 27 -1.24 23.00 25.80
C PHE A 27 -2.72 22.82 26.18
N TRP A 28 -3.42 21.92 25.48
CA TRP A 28 -4.81 21.59 25.75
C TRP A 28 -5.02 21.11 27.18
N THR A 29 -4.20 20.17 27.67
CA THR A 29 -4.31 19.64 29.02
C THR A 29 -4.18 20.76 30.06
N ILE A 30 -3.20 21.66 29.92
CA ILE A 30 -2.99 22.80 30.84
C ILE A 30 -4.23 23.71 30.86
N VAL A 31 -4.72 24.10 29.68
CA VAL A 31 -5.89 24.99 29.55
C VAL A 31 -7.15 24.31 30.09
N ALA A 32 -7.36 23.02 29.76
CA ALA A 32 -8.51 22.25 30.19
C ALA A 32 -8.57 22.11 31.71
N PHE A 33 -7.46 21.80 32.38
CA PHE A 33 -7.41 21.79 33.85
C PHE A 33 -7.71 23.17 34.45
N GLY A 34 -7.21 24.25 33.84
CA GLY A 34 -7.48 25.62 34.27
C GLY A 34 -8.95 26.05 34.17
N ILE A 35 -9.67 25.54 33.17
CA ILE A 35 -11.12 25.79 32.99
C ILE A 35 -11.94 24.88 33.91
N THR A 36 -11.65 23.58 33.94
CA THR A 36 -12.38 22.59 34.75
C THR A 36 -12.33 22.92 36.25
N ALA A 37 -11.20 23.43 36.75
CA ALA A 37 -11.04 23.84 38.15
C ALA A 37 -11.98 24.99 38.57
N LYS A 38 -12.49 25.79 37.62
CA LYS A 38 -13.38 26.93 37.87
C LYS A 38 -14.85 26.61 37.59
N SER A 39 -15.16 25.38 37.16
CA SER A 39 -16.51 25.00 36.76
C SER A 39 -17.34 24.60 37.99
N PRO A 40 -18.62 25.03 38.09
CA PRO A 40 -19.51 24.66 39.19
C PRO A 40 -19.90 23.17 39.22
N PHE A 41 -19.55 22.41 38.18
CA PHE A 41 -19.72 20.95 38.08
C PHE A 41 -18.38 20.19 38.29
N GLY A 42 -17.46 20.75 39.08
CA GLY A 42 -16.10 20.24 39.27
C GLY A 42 -16.00 18.78 39.73
N VAL A 43 -14.98 18.08 39.19
CA VAL A 43 -14.39 16.74 39.48
C VAL A 43 -15.34 15.53 39.52
N VAL A 44 -16.64 15.71 39.77
CA VAL A 44 -17.65 14.65 39.82
C VAL A 44 -18.58 14.81 38.61
N GLY A 45 -18.17 14.26 37.46
CA GLY A 45 -18.97 14.24 36.23
C GLY A 45 -18.18 14.51 34.94
N MET A 46 -18.87 14.94 33.89
CA MET A 46 -18.36 15.18 32.52
C MET A 46 -17.14 16.12 32.44
N GLY A 47 -16.89 16.93 33.48
CA GLY A 47 -15.73 17.83 33.57
C GLY A 47 -14.37 17.12 33.71
N SER A 48 -14.35 15.87 34.19
CA SER A 48 -13.11 15.09 34.36
C SER A 48 -12.61 14.46 33.06
N ILE A 49 -13.47 14.32 32.05
CA ILE A 49 -13.12 13.74 30.74
C ILE A 49 -12.37 14.78 29.89
N PHE A 50 -12.68 16.06 30.09
CA PHE A 50 -12.20 17.14 29.23
C PHE A 50 -10.67 17.30 29.19
N PRO A 51 -9.93 17.21 30.32
CA PRO A 51 -8.46 17.22 30.31
C PRO A 51 -7.84 15.89 29.84
N LEU A 52 -8.56 14.76 29.96
CA LEU A 52 -8.08 13.45 29.54
C LEU A 52 -7.88 13.37 28.03
N PHE A 53 -8.66 14.10 27.23
CA PHE A 53 -8.44 14.18 25.78
C PHE A 53 -7.02 14.66 25.44
N GLY A 54 -6.50 15.66 26.15
CA GLY A 54 -5.13 16.13 25.91
C GLY A 54 -4.07 15.06 26.20
N ILE A 55 -4.29 14.23 27.23
CA ILE A 55 -3.43 13.07 27.53
C ILE A 55 -3.49 12.05 26.38
N VAL A 56 -4.69 11.78 25.84
CA VAL A 56 -4.85 10.91 24.67
C VAL A 56 -4.08 11.44 23.47
N PHE A 57 -4.16 12.74 23.18
CA PHE A 57 -3.39 13.37 22.09
C PHE A 57 -1.88 13.23 22.31
N ILE A 58 -1.39 13.38 23.53
CA ILE A 58 0.04 13.19 23.85
C ILE A 58 0.45 11.74 23.59
N VAL A 59 -0.28 10.76 24.12
CA VAL A 59 0.05 9.34 23.96
C VAL A 59 0.03 8.93 22.49
N MET A 60 -1.04 9.27 21.77
CA MET A 60 -1.17 8.98 20.33
C MET A 60 -0.08 9.70 19.52
N GLY A 61 0.21 10.95 19.85
CA GLY A 61 1.26 11.73 19.20
C GLY A 61 2.64 11.12 19.40
N VAL A 62 2.97 10.65 20.60
CA VAL A 62 4.26 9.99 20.88
C VAL A 62 4.40 8.68 20.10
N ILE A 63 3.34 7.85 20.06
CA ILE A 63 3.35 6.59 19.32
C ILE A 63 3.54 6.87 17.82
N GLN A 64 2.77 7.80 17.26
CA GLN A 64 2.91 8.21 15.85
C GLN A 64 4.28 8.81 15.57
N ALA A 65 4.82 9.64 16.46
CA ALA A 65 6.15 10.22 16.32
C ALA A 65 7.22 9.13 16.24
N ALA A 66 7.21 8.16 17.14
CA ALA A 66 8.17 7.06 17.12
C ALA A 66 8.07 6.23 15.82
N TYR A 67 6.83 5.89 15.41
CA TYR A 67 6.58 5.13 14.19
C TYR A 67 7.06 5.86 12.93
N HIS A 68 6.64 7.11 12.76
CA HIS A 68 6.96 7.90 11.57
C HIS A 68 8.43 8.36 11.56
N TYR A 69 9.03 8.61 12.72
CA TYR A 69 10.47 8.88 12.82
C TYR A 69 11.28 7.70 12.30
N LYS A 70 10.93 6.47 12.73
CA LYS A 70 11.58 5.25 12.25
C LYS A 70 11.39 5.06 10.74
N ASN A 71 10.21 5.36 10.20
CA ASN A 71 9.96 5.26 8.76
C ASN A 71 10.64 6.36 7.93
N ALA A 72 10.83 7.55 8.49
CA ALA A 72 11.50 8.67 7.81
C ALA A 72 13.02 8.51 7.78
N THR A 73 13.63 8.00 8.86
CA THR A 73 15.11 7.99 9.04
C THR A 73 15.73 6.59 9.06
N GLY A 74 14.93 5.55 9.33
CA GLY A 74 15.41 4.18 9.45
C GLY A 74 15.88 3.55 8.14
N LYS A 75 16.85 2.63 8.24
CA LYS A 75 17.23 1.73 7.15
C LYS A 75 16.12 0.71 6.90
N ASP A 76 15.65 0.07 7.97
CA ASP A 76 14.58 -0.91 7.96
C ASP A 76 13.25 -0.27 8.39
N ARG A 77 12.42 0.01 7.38
CA ARG A 77 11.12 0.67 7.52
C ARG A 77 10.01 -0.37 7.64
N PHE A 78 8.94 -0.01 8.35
CA PHE A 78 7.72 -0.81 8.35
C PHE A 78 7.11 -0.87 6.95
N SER A 79 6.47 -2.00 6.61
CA SER A 79 5.78 -2.12 5.32
C SER A 79 4.42 -1.45 5.40
N GLU A 80 4.03 -0.78 4.33
CA GLU A 80 2.66 -0.28 4.14
C GLU A 80 1.75 -1.40 3.65
N PHE A 81 2.27 -2.24 2.75
CA PHE A 81 1.54 -3.35 2.14
C PHE A 81 2.42 -4.58 2.05
N ASP A 82 1.87 -5.72 2.42
CA ASP A 82 2.48 -7.01 2.16
C ASP A 82 1.95 -7.54 0.83
N ILE A 83 2.88 -7.83 -0.07
CA ILE A 83 2.60 -8.45 -1.36
C ILE A 83 2.76 -9.96 -1.16
N VAL A 84 1.64 -10.64 -1.21
CA VAL A 84 1.52 -12.09 -1.12
C VAL A 84 1.34 -12.69 -2.51
N ASP A 85 1.89 -13.87 -2.71
CA ASP A 85 1.69 -14.63 -3.95
C ASP A 85 0.44 -15.52 -3.83
N SER A 86 -0.11 -15.97 -4.97
CA SER A 86 -1.31 -16.82 -5.02
C SER A 86 -1.16 -18.18 -4.33
N SER A 87 0.07 -18.57 -3.99
CA SER A 87 0.37 -19.75 -3.16
C SER A 87 0.20 -19.49 -1.66
N GLU A 88 0.33 -18.23 -1.22
CA GLU A 88 0.20 -17.82 0.19
C GLU A 88 -1.26 -17.46 0.48
N GLU A 89 -1.88 -16.62 -0.35
CA GLU A 89 -3.29 -16.22 -0.23
C GLU A 89 -3.94 -16.10 -1.63
N GLU A 90 -5.15 -16.65 -1.78
CA GLU A 90 -5.91 -16.54 -3.03
C GLU A 90 -6.59 -15.17 -3.15
N ASP A 91 -6.34 -14.44 -4.23
CA ASP A 91 -6.94 -13.13 -4.45
C ASP A 91 -8.46 -13.27 -4.74
N PRO A 92 -9.36 -12.62 -3.98
CA PRO A 92 -10.79 -12.65 -4.28
C PRO A 92 -11.14 -12.18 -5.70
N SER A 93 -10.32 -11.30 -6.28
CA SER A 93 -10.50 -10.76 -7.62
C SER A 93 -10.28 -11.80 -8.72
N ASP A 94 -9.46 -12.84 -8.48
CA ASP A 94 -9.24 -13.95 -9.42
C ASP A 94 -10.54 -14.67 -9.77
N LYS A 95 -11.49 -14.76 -8.84
CA LYS A 95 -12.80 -15.40 -9.07
C LYS A 95 -13.64 -14.66 -10.10
N TRP A 96 -13.44 -13.35 -10.27
CA TRP A 96 -14.20 -12.52 -11.20
C TRP A 96 -13.46 -12.38 -12.53
N ILE A 97 -12.14 -12.25 -12.48
CA ILE A 97 -11.29 -12.16 -13.67
C ILE A 97 -11.31 -13.48 -14.45
N LYS A 98 -11.24 -14.62 -13.74
CA LYS A 98 -11.34 -15.95 -14.38
C LYS A 98 -12.77 -16.35 -14.76
N ARG A 99 -13.79 -15.55 -14.39
CA ARG A 99 -15.19 -15.77 -14.79
C ARG A 99 -15.57 -14.91 -16.00
N LYS A 100 -15.08 -15.29 -17.20
CA LYS A 100 -15.87 -15.49 -18.44
C LYS A 100 -14.96 -15.57 -19.69
N PRO A 101 -15.31 -16.37 -20.74
CA PRO A 101 -16.64 -16.92 -21.00
C PRO A 101 -16.65 -18.43 -21.26
N GLU A 102 -17.18 -19.22 -20.34
CA GLU A 102 -17.66 -20.57 -20.68
C GLU A 102 -19.17 -20.62 -20.58
N ALA A 103 -19.79 -20.15 -21.65
CA ALA A 103 -21.03 -20.70 -22.16
C ALA A 103 -20.69 -21.49 -23.43
N ASN A 104 -19.93 -22.56 -23.25
CA ASN A 104 -19.94 -23.79 -24.05
C ASN A 104 -18.85 -24.66 -23.45
N GLY A 105 -19.29 -25.71 -22.75
CA GLY A 105 -18.37 -26.63 -22.11
C GLY A 105 -17.55 -27.36 -23.15
N GLU A 106 -16.25 -27.17 -23.09
CA GLU A 106 -15.27 -28.10 -23.59
C GLU A 106 -14.16 -28.12 -22.55
N LYS A 107 -13.72 -29.32 -22.19
CA LYS A 107 -12.59 -29.51 -21.29
C LYS A 107 -11.38 -28.89 -21.97
N GLU A 108 -11.01 -27.67 -21.60
CA GLU A 108 -9.76 -27.07 -22.03
C GLU A 108 -8.64 -27.78 -21.25
N ASP A 109 -8.19 -28.88 -21.84
CA ASP A 109 -6.79 -29.24 -21.81
C ASP A 109 -5.97 -27.96 -22.03
N GLN A 110 -4.90 -27.83 -21.24
CA GLN A 110 -3.91 -26.76 -21.34
C GLN A 110 -3.20 -26.79 -22.70
N GLU A 111 -3.92 -26.48 -23.79
CA GLU A 111 -3.34 -26.02 -25.03
C GLU A 111 -3.22 -24.50 -24.89
N TYR A 112 -2.16 -24.11 -24.18
CA TYR A 112 -1.46 -22.87 -24.52
C TYR A 112 -1.52 -22.74 -26.04
N LEU A 113 -2.08 -21.64 -26.54
CA LEU A 113 -1.93 -21.18 -27.91
C LEU A 113 -0.43 -20.97 -28.19
N ASN A 114 0.32 -22.06 -28.29
CA ASN A 114 1.55 -22.23 -29.04
C ASN A 114 1.18 -22.25 -30.52
N THR A 115 0.43 -21.26 -30.98
CA THR A 115 0.82 -20.73 -32.28
C THR A 115 2.08 -19.94 -31.96
N GLU A 116 3.23 -20.62 -32.04
CA GLU A 116 4.55 -20.00 -32.07
C GLU A 116 4.55 -19.01 -33.24
N LYS A 117 3.99 -17.81 -33.03
CA LYS A 117 4.08 -16.73 -34.00
C LYS A 117 5.51 -16.25 -33.91
N ASN A 118 6.35 -16.80 -34.77
CA ASN A 118 7.69 -16.31 -34.92
C ASN A 118 7.62 -14.91 -35.53
N TYR A 119 8.43 -13.99 -35.03
CA TYR A 119 8.51 -12.63 -35.57
C TYR A 119 9.91 -12.37 -36.11
N CYS A 120 10.01 -11.66 -37.22
CA CYS A 120 11.29 -11.27 -37.78
C CYS A 120 11.97 -10.26 -36.83
N PRO A 121 13.17 -10.55 -36.30
CA PRO A 121 13.84 -9.67 -35.33
C PRO A 121 14.28 -8.34 -35.95
N TYR A 122 14.31 -8.24 -37.28
CA TYR A 122 14.76 -7.05 -37.99
C TYR A 122 13.63 -6.09 -38.38
N CYS A 123 12.41 -6.59 -38.63
CA CYS A 123 11.31 -5.76 -39.16
C CYS A 123 9.96 -6.02 -38.49
N GLY A 124 9.88 -6.96 -37.53
CA GLY A 124 8.67 -7.27 -36.76
C GLY A 124 7.56 -7.97 -37.55
N ALA A 125 7.83 -8.42 -38.78
CA ALA A 125 6.85 -9.18 -39.55
C ALA A 125 6.58 -10.54 -38.89
N SER A 126 5.31 -10.96 -38.83
CA SER A 126 4.93 -12.32 -38.44
C SER A 126 5.48 -13.32 -39.46
N LEU A 127 5.96 -14.44 -38.98
CA LEU A 127 6.56 -15.53 -39.73
C LEU A 127 5.95 -16.84 -39.29
N ASP A 128 5.84 -17.75 -40.23
CA ASP A 128 5.60 -19.16 -39.93
C ASP A 128 6.94 -19.88 -39.69
N ASN A 129 6.91 -21.02 -38.99
CA ASN A 129 8.10 -21.77 -38.54
C ASN A 129 8.99 -22.35 -39.67
N SER A 130 8.70 -22.05 -40.94
CA SER A 130 9.30 -22.70 -42.12
C SER A 130 10.19 -21.78 -42.98
N TYR A 131 10.40 -20.50 -42.61
CA TYR A 131 11.18 -19.56 -43.43
C TYR A 131 12.66 -19.44 -43.01
N SER A 132 13.59 -19.69 -43.94
CA SER A 132 15.03 -19.38 -43.74
C SER A 132 15.35 -17.88 -43.89
N PHE A 133 14.52 -17.14 -44.63
CA PHE A 133 14.66 -15.70 -44.89
C PHE A 133 13.32 -15.00 -44.72
N CYS A 134 13.34 -13.76 -44.25
CA CYS A 134 12.13 -12.95 -44.09
C CYS A 134 11.53 -12.58 -45.45
N PRO A 135 10.26 -12.91 -45.75
CA PRO A 135 9.63 -12.52 -47.02
C PRO A 135 9.42 -11.00 -47.14
N LYS A 136 9.42 -10.27 -46.02
CA LYS A 136 9.21 -8.81 -46.02
C LYS A 136 10.50 -8.00 -46.19
N CYS A 137 11.61 -8.45 -45.60
CA CYS A 137 12.86 -7.68 -45.58
C CYS A 137 14.09 -8.43 -46.10
N GLY A 138 13.94 -9.68 -46.56
CA GLY A 138 14.99 -10.49 -47.19
C GLY A 138 16.13 -10.97 -46.27
N LYS A 139 16.10 -10.64 -44.97
CA LYS A 139 17.15 -11.03 -44.01
C LYS A 139 16.98 -12.47 -43.53
N ALA A 140 18.09 -13.18 -43.34
CA ALA A 140 18.11 -14.55 -42.80
C ALA A 140 17.61 -14.57 -41.34
N ILE A 141 16.82 -15.60 -40.99
CA ILE A 141 16.16 -15.73 -39.66
C ILE A 141 16.69 -16.94 -38.88
N LYS A 142 17.32 -17.90 -39.58
CA LYS A 142 18.12 -18.97 -38.98
C LYS A 142 19.55 -18.51 -38.75
#